data_AF-A0A2J6IYH3-F1
#
_entry.id   AF-A0A2J6IYH3-F1
#
_cell.length_a   1.000
_cell.length_b   1.000
_cell.length_c   1.000
_cell.angle_alpha   90.00
_cell.angle_beta   90.00
_cell.angle_gamma   90.00
#
_symmetry.space_group_name_H-M   'P 1'
#
loop_
_entity.id
_entity.type
_entity.pdbx_description
1 polymer ?
#
loop_
_entity_poly.entity_id
_entity_poly.type
_entity_poly.pdbx_seq_one_letter_code
_entity_poly.pdbx_strand_id
1 'polypeptide(L)' 'MSQTNDDAGMPIAITLEPGTYFRCTCGKSNNLPFCDGAHRTGD' A
#
# COMPACT_ATOMS: atom_id res chain seq x y z
N MET A 1 21.00 5.07 -2.53
CA MET A 1 19.78 4.62 -3.22
C MET A 1 19.26 3.40 -2.48
N SER A 2 18.45 3.61 -1.45
CA SER A 2 17.56 2.65 -0.80
C SER A 2 17.01 3.38 0.41
N GLN A 3 15.96 4.16 0.18
CA GLN A 3 15.08 4.61 1.26
C GLN A 3 14.00 3.54 1.35
N THR A 4 14.28 2.44 2.03
CA THR A 4 13.27 1.42 2.28
C THR A 4 12.42 1.96 3.43
N ASN A 5 11.25 2.52 3.06
CA ASN A 5 10.23 2.96 4.02
C ASN A 5 9.53 1.71 4.57
N ASP A 6 10.27 0.88 5.31
CA ASP A 6 9.78 -0.39 5.87
C ASP A 6 8.93 -0.18 7.13
N ASP A 7 8.82 1.07 7.61
CA ASP A 7 7.97 1.45 8.72
C ASP A 7 6.56 1.75 8.20
N ALA A 8 5.62 0.85 8.45
CA ALA A 8 4.20 0.92 8.06
C ALA A 8 3.44 2.19 8.54
N GLY A 9 4.11 3.10 9.27
CA GLY A 9 3.58 4.40 9.72
C GLY A 9 4.14 5.63 8.99
N MET A 10 5.11 5.48 8.08
CA MET A 10 5.66 6.61 7.32
C MET A 10 4.95 6.82 5.98
N PRO A 11 4.89 8.06 5.45
CA PRO A 11 4.35 8.32 4.12
C PRO A 11 5.12 7.56 3.03
N ILE A 12 4.38 6.83 2.18
CA ILE A 12 4.95 6.13 1.03
C ILE A 12 4.87 7.05 -0.18
N ALA A 13 6.02 7.56 -0.63
CA ALA A 13 6.12 8.32 -1.87
C ALA A 13 6.22 7.37 -3.07
N ILE A 14 5.30 7.51 -4.04
CA ILE A 14 5.30 6.75 -5.29
C ILE A 14 5.01 7.67 -6.48
N THR A 15 5.63 7.37 -7.62
CA THR A 15 5.30 7.98 -8.91
C THR A 15 4.45 6.97 -9.69
N LEU A 16 3.31 7.42 -10.21
CA LEU A 16 2.38 6.59 -10.97
C LEU A 16 2.20 7.16 -12.38
N GLU A 17 2.10 6.25 -13.34
CA GLU A 17 1.61 6.59 -14.67
C GLU A 17 0.08 6.80 -14.62
N PRO A 18 -0.52 7.47 -15.63
CA PRO A 18 -1.97 7.62 -15.69
C PRO A 18 -2.66 6.24 -15.75
N GLY A 19 -3.62 6.04 -14.84
CA GLY A 19 -4.35 4.78 -14.77
C GLY A 19 -5.22 4.65 -13.52
N THR A 20 -5.88 3.50 -13.40
CA THR A 20 -6.69 3.16 -12.22
C THR A 20 -5.86 2.29 -11.28
N TYR A 21 -5.81 2.70 -10.01
CA TYR A 21 -5.10 1.97 -8.96
C TYR A 21 -6.01 1.76 -7.77
N PHE A 22 -5.85 0.63 -7.09
CA PHE A 22 -6.60 0.32 -5.88
C PHE A 22 -5.73 0.59 -4.66
N ARG A 23 -6.03 1.66 -3.94
CA ARG A 23 -5.31 2.02 -2.71
C ARG A 23 -5.81 1.19 -1.52
N CYS A 24 -4.89 0.69 -0.71
CA CYS A 24 -5.23 0.07 0.56
C CYS A 24 -5.70 1.14 1.57
N THR A 25 -6.82 0.88 2.24
CA THR A 25 -7.34 1.72 3.34
C THR A 25 -7.49 0.96 4.66
N CYS A 26 -7.37 -0.37 4.64
CA CYS A 26 -7.53 -1.21 5.84
C CYS A 26 -6.24 -1.42 6.64
N GLY A 27 -5.07 -1.11 6.07
CA GLY A 27 -3.76 -1.34 6.71
C GLY A 27 -3.31 -2.80 6.77
N LYS A 28 -4.09 -3.77 6.26
CA LYS A 28 -3.78 -5.21 6.31
C LYS A 28 -3.04 -5.75 5.07
N SER A 29 -2.80 -4.93 4.05
CA SER A 29 -2.17 -5.36 2.79
C SER A 29 -0.69 -5.67 3.00
N ASN A 30 -0.21 -6.77 2.41
CA ASN A 30 1.22 -7.07 2.30
C ASN A 30 1.90 -6.35 1.12
N ASN A 31 1.10 -5.63 0.31
CA ASN A 31 1.54 -4.90 -0.87
C ASN A 31 1.18 -3.41 -0.76
N LEU A 32 1.42 -2.80 0.41
CA LEU A 32 1.22 -1.35 0.59
C LEU A 32 2.02 -0.56 -0.46
N PRO A 33 1.46 0.54 -1.01
CA PRO A 33 0.20 1.21 -0.64
C PRO A 33 -1.04 0.63 -1.35
N PHE A 34 -0.91 -0.47 -2.09
CA PHE A 34 -1.98 -1.02 -2.92
C PHE A 34 -2.82 -2.07 -2.18
N CYS A 35 -4.06 -2.23 -2.63
CA CYS A 35 -4.97 -3.25 -2.13
C CYS A 35 -4.61 -4.62 -2.74
N ASP A 36 -4.47 -5.63 -1.88
CA ASP A 36 -4.24 -7.04 -2.23
C ASP A 36 -5.41 -7.95 -1.84
N GLY A 37 -6.50 -7.39 -1.31
CA GLY A 37 -7.67 -8.13 -0.85
C GLY A 37 -7.59 -8.66 0.59
N ALA A 38 -6.50 -8.42 1.33
CA ALA A 38 -6.36 -8.86 2.73
C ALA A 38 -7.46 -8.34 3.68
N HIS A 39 -8.17 -7.27 3.30
CA HIS A 39 -9.32 -6.75 4.06
C HIS A 39 -10.48 -7.73 4.17
N ARG A 40 -10.58 -8.73 3.28
CA ARG A 40 -11.67 -9.71 3.26
C ARG A 40 -11.52 -10.82 4.29
N THR A 41 -10.35 -10.93 4.91
CA THR A 41 -10.05 -11.98 5.88
C THR A 41 -9.99 -11.32 7.25
N GLY A 42 -11.06 -11.46 8.04
CA GLY A 42 -11.13 -10.96 9.42
C GLY A 42 -11.81 -9.59 9.59
N ASP A 43 -12.93 -9.39 8.92
CA ASP A 43 -14.08 -8.63 9.42
C ASP A 43 -15.05 -9.55 10.19
#